data_AF-A0A970FRI4-F1
#
_entry.id   AF-A0A970FRI4-F1
#
_cell.length_a   1.000
_cell.length_b   1.000
_cell.length_c   1.000
_cell.angle_alpha   90.00
_cell.angle_beta   90.00
_cell.angle_gamma   90.00
#
_symmetry.space_group_name_H-M   'P 1'
#
loop_
_entity.id
_entity.type
_entity.pdbx_description
1 polymer ?
#
loop_
_entity_poly.entity_id
_entity_poly.type
_entity_poly.pdbx_seq_one_letter_code
_entity_poly.pdbx_strand_id
1 'polypeptide(L)'
;QKGGMELHMQQYSQTGVLANFIGMTTDSRSLLSYTRHEYFRRIFCNQLGTWIEDGEYPADWPALTNLIERVCWKNAISLFA
;
A
#
# COMPACT_ATOMS: atom_id res chain seq x y z
N GLN A 1 -1.98 14.23 -5.10
CA GLN A 1 -1.31 13.15 -4.34
C GLN A 1 -1.59 11.78 -4.96
N LYS A 2 -2.82 11.44 -5.36
CA LYS A 2 -3.17 10.15 -5.98
C LYS A 2 -2.18 9.64 -7.04
N GLY A 3 -2.01 10.36 -8.15
CA GLY A 3 -1.11 9.91 -9.22
C GLY A 3 0.35 9.71 -8.80
N GLY A 4 0.83 10.46 -7.80
CA GLY A 4 2.17 10.26 -7.25
C GLY A 4 2.27 8.97 -6.42
N MET A 5 1.23 8.64 -5.65
CA MET A 5 1.18 7.38 -4.90
C MET A 5 1.04 6.17 -5.84
N GLU A 6 0.20 6.26 -6.86
CA GLU A 6 0.05 5.22 -7.88
C GLU A 6 1.37 4.97 -8.62
N LEU A 7 2.02 6.04 -9.10
CA LEU A 7 3.30 5.94 -9.78
C LEU A 7 4.39 5.34 -8.89
N HIS A 8 4.48 5.77 -7.62
CA HIS A 8 5.47 5.23 -6.69
C HIS A 8 5.24 3.73 -6.45
N MET A 9 4.00 3.30 -6.22
CA MET A 9 3.69 1.88 -6.00
C MET A 9 3.97 1.04 -7.24
N GLN A 10 3.68 1.55 -8.43
CA GLN A 10 3.99 0.90 -9.69
C GLN A 10 5.51 0.77 -9.91
N GLN A 11 6.28 1.83 -9.65
CA GLN A 11 7.74 1.78 -9.76
C GLN A 11 8.35 0.84 -8.71
N TYR A 12 7.84 0.86 -7.48
CA TYR A 12 8.30 0.00 -6.39
C TYR A 12 7.96 -1.48 -6.67
N SER A 13 6.80 -1.79 -7.25
CA SER A 13 6.45 -3.17 -7.62
C SER A 13 7.29 -3.71 -8.78
N GLN A 14 7.76 -2.84 -9.67
CA GLN A 14 8.65 -3.22 -10.79
C GLN A 14 10.10 -3.46 -10.37
N THR A 15 10.57 -2.76 -9.33
CA THR A 15 12.00 -2.76 -8.94
C THR A 15 12.28 -3.44 -7.61
N GLY A 16 11.25 -3.67 -6.79
CA GLY A 16 11.35 -4.25 -5.46
C GLY A 16 10.28 -5.29 -5.19
N VAL A 17 10.14 -5.65 -3.91
CA VAL A 17 9.14 -6.63 -3.45
C VAL A 17 8.03 -5.87 -2.73
N LEU A 18 6.85 -5.79 -3.35
CA LEU A 18 5.72 -5.01 -2.81
C LEU A 18 5.33 -5.41 -1.37
N ALA A 19 5.48 -6.69 -1.02
CA ALA A 19 5.23 -7.20 0.34
C ALA A 19 6.18 -6.67 1.42
N ASN A 20 7.33 -6.11 1.02
CA ASN A 20 8.31 -5.46 1.89
C ASN A 20 8.13 -3.93 1.96
N PHE A 21 7.18 -3.37 1.22
CA PHE A 21 6.93 -1.94 1.27
C PHE A 21 6.51 -1.52 2.68
N ILE A 22 7.25 -0.58 3.28
CA ILE A 22 7.08 -0.17 4.69
C ILE A 22 5.69 0.44 4.92
N GLY A 23 5.14 1.15 3.93
CA GLY A 23 3.82 1.76 3.98
C GLY A 23 3.88 3.28 3.80
N MET A 24 3.03 3.99 4.53
CA MET A 24 2.76 5.42 4.33
C MET A 24 3.04 6.24 5.60
N THR A 25 3.45 7.50 5.42
CA THR A 25 3.59 8.51 6.48
C THR A 25 2.72 9.73 6.17
N THR A 26 2.11 10.33 7.19
CA THR A 26 1.34 11.57 7.00
C THR A 26 2.23 12.76 6.66
N ASP A 27 3.48 12.73 7.12
CA ASP A 27 4.45 13.84 7.08
C ASP A 27 3.79 15.18 7.45
N SER A 28 2.97 15.16 8.50
CA SER A 28 2.12 16.29 8.86
C SER A 28 2.17 16.55 10.36
N ARG A 29 2.07 17.83 10.70
CA ARG A 29 1.94 18.32 12.08
C ARG A 29 0.48 18.45 12.55
N SER A 30 -0.49 18.17 11.67
CA SER A 30 -1.92 18.26 11.98
C SER A 30 -2.47 16.90 12.40
N LEU A 31 -3.21 16.87 13.51
CA LEU A 31 -3.91 15.66 13.97
C LEU A 31 -4.94 15.15 12.93
N LEU A 32 -5.57 16.05 12.18
CA LEU A 32 -6.59 15.69 11.19
C LEU A 32 -6.00 15.03 9.93
N SER A 33 -4.67 14.99 9.81
CA SER A 33 -3.97 14.42 8.66
C SER A 33 -4.01 12.90 8.59
N TYR A 34 -4.47 12.19 9.64
CA TYR A 34 -4.56 10.72 9.61
C TYR A 34 -5.51 10.18 8.53
N THR A 35 -6.44 11.00 8.05
CA THR A 35 -7.27 10.70 6.86
C THR A 35 -6.42 10.44 5.61
N ARG A 36 -5.16 10.90 5.57
CA ARG A 36 -4.22 10.58 4.49
C ARG A 36 -3.85 9.10 4.44
N HIS A 37 -3.82 8.41 5.59
CA HIS A 37 -3.63 6.95 5.59
C HIS A 37 -4.82 6.25 4.96
N GLU A 38 -6.05 6.68 5.24
CA GLU A 38 -7.24 6.13 4.57
C GLU A 38 -7.16 6.34 3.06
N TYR A 39 -6.79 7.55 2.63
CA TYR A 39 -6.63 7.86 1.21
C TYR A 39 -5.59 6.96 0.53
N PHE A 40 -4.42 6.78 1.15
CA PHE A 40 -3.40 5.84 0.69
C PHE A 40 -3.93 4.40 0.61
N ARG A 41 -4.60 3.91 1.66
CA ARG A 41 -5.15 2.55 1.70
C ARG A 41 -6.16 2.31 0.58
N ARG A 42 -7.04 3.26 0.31
CA ARG A 42 -8.00 3.18 -0.80
C ARG A 42 -7.29 3.09 -2.15
N ILE A 43 -6.26 3.90 -2.37
CA ILE A 43 -5.49 3.89 -3.62
C ILE A 43 -4.73 2.58 -3.78
N PHE A 44 -4.09 2.09 -2.71
CA PHE A 44 -3.36 0.82 -2.72
C PHE A 44 -4.29 -0.36 -3.01
N CYS A 45 -5.42 -0.46 -2.31
CA CYS A 45 -6.41 -1.51 -2.56
C CYS A 45 -7.02 -1.41 -3.97
N ASN A 46 -7.26 -0.20 -4.48
CA ASN A 46 -7.74 -0.01 -5.84
C ASN A 46 -6.72 -0.49 -6.88
N GLN A 47 -5.43 -0.16 -6.70
CA GLN A 47 -4.37 -0.62 -7.59
C GLN A 47 -4.25 -2.14 -7.62
N LEU A 48 -4.26 -2.79 -6.44
CA LEU A 48 -4.26 -4.25 -6.35
C LEU A 48 -5.52 -4.86 -6.99
N GLY A 49 -6.69 -4.27 -6.74
CA GLY A 49 -7.96 -4.68 -7.33
C GLY A 49 -7.90 -4.67 -8.86
N THR A 50 -7.41 -3.58 -9.44
CA THR A 50 -7.23 -3.46 -10.90
C THR A 50 -6.29 -4.56 -11.43
N TRP A 51 -5.13 -4.79 -10.82
CA TRP A 51 -4.23 -5.88 -11.26
C TRP A 51 -4.87 -7.26 -11.15
N ILE A 52 -5.75 -7.49 -10.17
CA ILE A 52 -6.49 -8.76 -10.06
C ILE A 52 -7.55 -8.89 -11.16
N GLU A 53 -8.32 -7.82 -11.40
CA GLU A 53 -9.36 -7.78 -12.44
C GLU A 53 -8.78 -7.93 -13.85
N ASP A 54 -7.60 -7.36 -14.09
CA ASP A 54 -6.85 -7.45 -15.35
C ASP A 54 -6.13 -8.81 -15.52
N GLY A 55 -6.13 -9.67 -14.50
CA GLY A 55 -5.46 -10.98 -14.51
C GLY A 55 -3.94 -10.92 -14.35
N GLU A 56 -3.40 -9.77 -13.94
CA GLU A 56 -1.98 -9.54 -13.70
C GLU A 56 -1.52 -10.06 -12.32
N TYR A 57 -2.45 -10.19 -11.36
CA TYR A 57 -2.16 -10.67 -10.01
C TYR A 57 -3.21 -11.70 -9.54
N PRO A 58 -2.80 -12.81 -8.89
CA PRO A 58 -3.74 -13.85 -8.47
C PRO A 58 -4.72 -13.36 -7.40
N ALA A 59 -5.99 -13.77 -7.52
CA ALA A 59 -7.04 -13.53 -6.54
C ALA A 59 -6.95 -14.46 -5.31
N ASP A 60 -5.75 -14.61 -4.73
CA ASP A 60 -5.53 -15.35 -3.48
C ASP A 60 -5.81 -14.42 -2.28
N TRP A 61 -7.05 -14.46 -1.80
CA TRP A 61 -7.51 -13.60 -0.71
C TRP A 61 -6.68 -13.72 0.58
N PRO A 62 -6.33 -14.92 1.09
CA PRO A 62 -5.40 -15.06 2.20
C PRO A 62 -4.06 -14.33 1.99
N ALA A 63 -3.42 -14.50 0.83
CA ALA A 63 -2.16 -13.83 0.52
C ALA A 63 -2.33 -12.31 0.39
N LEU A 64 -3.41 -11.87 -0.25
CA LEU A 64 -3.75 -10.45 -0.43
C LEU A 64 -4.05 -9.76 0.91
N THR A 65 -4.82 -10.38 1.80
CA THR A 65 -5.07 -9.85 3.14
C THR A 65 -3.75 -9.72 3.91
N ASN A 66 -2.87 -10.72 3.82
CA ASN A 66 -1.55 -10.64 4.43
C ASN A 66 -0.72 -9.48 3.87
N LEU A 67 -0.65 -9.34 2.54
CA LEU A 67 0.04 -8.24 1.86
C LEU A 67 -0.50 -6.87 2.31
N ILE A 68 -1.82 -6.70 2.33
CA ILE A 68 -2.47 -5.45 2.73
C ILE A 68 -2.13 -5.11 4.18
N GLU A 69 -2.25 -6.05 5.10
CA GLU A 69 -1.89 -5.83 6.50
C GLU A 69 -0.41 -5.49 6.69
N ARG A 70 0.46 -6.16 5.92
CA ARG A 70 1.90 -5.88 5.91
C ARG A 70 2.19 -4.43 5.55
N VAL A 71 1.71 -3.98 4.39
CA VAL A 71 1.94 -2.61 3.90
C VAL A 71 1.21 -1.57 4.75
N CYS A 72 0.04 -1.88 5.29
CA CYS A 72 -0.76 -0.91 6.04
C CYS A 72 -0.29 -0.69 7.48
N TRP A 73 0.39 -1.66 8.09
CA TRP A 73 0.88 -1.52 9.47
C TRP A 73 2.00 -2.50 9.89
N LYS A 74 1.96 -3.79 9.52
CA LYS A 74 2.90 -4.77 10.13
C LYS A 74 4.36 -4.51 9.78
N ASN A 75 4.64 -4.09 8.55
CA ASN A 75 6.02 -3.82 8.11
C ASN A 75 6.63 -2.64 8.87
N ALA A 76 5.87 -1.55 9.02
CA ALA A 76 6.32 -0.39 9.79
C ALA A 76 6.59 -0.74 11.25
N ILE A 77 5.68 -1.48 11.91
CA ILE A 77 5.91 -1.94 13.30
C ILE A 77 7.16 -2.82 13.36
N SER A 78 7.30 -3.82 12.49
CA SER A 78 8.44 -4.73 12.51
C SER A 78 9.80 -4.05 12.26
N LEU A 79 9.82 -2.89 11.59
CA LEU A 79 11.04 -2.16 11.30
C LEU A 79 11.45 -1.20 12.42
N PHE A 80 10.48 -0.64 13.13
CA PHE A 80 10.70 0.47 14.06
C PHE A 80 10.37 0.17 15.54
N ALA A 81 9.77 -0.98 15.84
CA ALA A 81 9.47 -1.45 17.20
C ALA A 81 10.31 -2.66 17.56
#